data_AF-A0A8J7WTK9-F1
#
_entry.id   AF-A0A8J7WTK9-F1
#
_cell.length_a   1.000
_cell.length_b   1.000
_cell.length_c   1.000
_cell.angle_alpha   90.00
_cell.angle_beta   90.00
_cell.angle_gamma   90.00
#
_symmetry.space_group_name_H-M   'P 1'
#
loop_
_entity.id
_entity.type
_entity.pdbx_description
1 polymer ?
#
loop_
_entity_poly.entity_id
_entity_poly.type
_entity_poly.pdbx_seq_one_letter_code
_entity_poly.pdbx_strand_id
1 'polypeptide(L)'
;MSRWSVYPFIARRGELGKFVLRRDPRDISRIWVLDPGGGAAYIEVPYRTLSRPPISVWEQTAAVARLREFGRGEVDENALFAMAVQMRQVVEGAHNSTRRARRDRQRRADVPVPGPLPPPAPPSDQAVPGKMAAWTARLGSTRA
;
A
#
# COMPACT_ATOMS: atom_id res chain seq x y z
N MET A 1 2.92 45.04 0.40
CA MET A 1 3.45 43.92 -0.42
C MET A 1 4.81 43.52 0.13
N SER A 2 4.85 42.57 1.06
CA SER A 2 6.09 42.22 1.76
C SER A 2 7.03 41.48 0.80
N ARG A 3 8.11 42.17 0.42
CA ARG A 3 9.17 41.64 -0.42
C ARG A 3 10.00 40.69 0.45
N TRP A 4 9.69 39.40 0.38
CA TRP A 4 10.52 38.30 0.91
C TRP A 4 11.86 38.31 0.16
N SER A 5 12.76 39.19 0.57
CA SER A 5 14.02 39.39 -0.12
C SER A 5 15.08 38.51 0.53
N VAL A 6 15.25 37.29 0.02
CA VAL A 6 16.45 36.47 0.24
C VAL A 6 17.66 37.06 -0.52
N TYR A 7 17.44 38.06 -1.36
CA TYR A 7 18.46 38.72 -2.19
C TYR A 7 19.68 39.30 -1.46
N PRO A 8 19.63 39.86 -0.22
CA PRO A 8 20.84 40.41 0.39
C PRO A 8 21.89 39.34 0.71
N PHE A 9 21.47 38.09 0.95
CA PHE A 9 22.41 37.02 1.30
C PHE A 9 23.02 36.32 0.08
N ILE A 10 22.27 36.22 -1.01
CA ILE A 10 22.78 35.61 -2.24
C ILE A 10 23.94 36.45 -2.82
N ALA A 11 23.78 37.78 -2.81
CA ALA A 11 24.81 38.71 -3.27
C ALA A 11 26.07 38.69 -2.39
N ARG A 12 25.92 38.44 -1.09
CA ARG A 12 27.01 38.42 -0.10
C ARG A 12 27.43 37.01 0.29
N ARG A 13 27.09 35.99 -0.50
CA ARG A 13 27.31 34.57 -0.13
C ARG A 13 28.78 34.20 0.14
N GLY A 14 29.72 34.99 -0.37
CA GLY A 14 31.17 34.80 -0.15
C GLY A 14 31.67 35.42 1.16
N GLU A 15 30.92 36.37 1.72
CA GLU A 15 31.22 37.03 3.00
C GLU A 15 30.48 36.36 4.18
N LEU A 16 29.37 35.71 3.89
CA LEU A 16 28.50 35.08 4.89
C LEU A 16 28.99 33.66 5.22
N GLY A 17 29.06 33.36 6.52
CA GLY A 17 29.42 32.03 7.02
C GLY A 17 28.32 30.98 6.82
N LYS A 18 28.35 29.92 7.63
CA LYS A 18 27.34 28.84 7.58
C LYS A 18 25.97 29.36 8.06
N PHE A 19 24.92 29.00 7.34
CA PHE A 19 23.53 29.31 7.73
C PHE A 19 22.96 28.24 8.67
N VAL A 20 22.20 28.66 9.67
CA VAL A 20 21.40 27.76 10.51
C VAL A 20 20.01 27.62 9.89
N LEU A 21 19.64 26.39 9.55
CA LEU A 21 18.36 26.04 8.94
C LEU A 21 17.51 25.25 9.93
N ARG A 22 16.26 25.66 10.09
CA ARG A 22 15.22 24.89 10.78
C ARG A 22 14.14 24.49 9.77
N ARG A 23 13.55 23.33 9.94
CA ARG A 23 12.44 22.82 9.11
C ARG A 23 11.53 21.93 9.94
N ASP A 24 10.28 21.78 9.53
CA ASP A 24 9.39 20.74 10.03
C ASP A 24 9.63 19.46 9.20
N PRO A 25 9.99 18.31 9.80
CA PRO A 25 10.18 17.08 9.04
C PRO A 25 8.91 16.57 8.33
N ARG A 26 7.72 16.94 8.82
CA ARG A 26 6.42 16.56 8.24
C ARG A 26 6.02 17.45 7.07
N ASP A 27 6.51 18.68 7.04
CA ASP A 27 6.23 19.67 6.01
C ASP A 27 7.48 20.53 5.74
N ILE A 28 8.16 20.25 4.63
CA ILE A 28 9.32 21.03 4.19
C ILE A 28 8.97 22.14 3.20
N SER A 29 7.69 22.55 3.12
CA SER A 29 7.24 23.66 2.26
C SER A 29 7.83 24.99 2.63
N ARG A 30 8.27 25.10 3.88
CA ARG A 30 8.90 26.26 4.44
C ARG A 30 10.10 25.78 5.24
N ILE A 31 11.21 26.45 5.05
CA ILE A 31 12.36 26.36 5.93
C ILE A 31 12.57 27.73 6.57
N TRP A 32 13.17 27.75 7.75
CA TRP A 32 13.49 28.96 8.47
C TRP A 32 15.00 29.10 8.53
N VAL A 33 15.51 30.20 7.99
CA VAL A 33 16.92 30.55 7.99
C VAL A 33 17.15 31.56 9.11
N LEU A 34 18.06 31.28 10.04
CA LEU A 34 18.48 32.28 11.01
C LEU A 34 19.23 33.41 10.27
N ASP A 35 18.88 34.66 10.54
CA ASP A 35 19.53 35.81 9.93
C ASP A 35 21.04 35.82 10.24
N PRO A 36 21.91 35.70 9.21
CA PRO A 36 23.36 35.72 9.42
C PRO A 36 23.89 37.11 9.78
N GLY A 37 23.10 38.18 9.64
CA GLY A 37 23.48 39.56 9.95
C GLY A 37 23.54 39.90 11.45
N GLY A 38 23.35 38.92 12.33
CA GLY A 38 23.38 39.10 13.79
C GLY A 38 22.01 39.34 14.42
N GLY A 39 20.93 39.35 13.62
CA GLY A 39 19.57 39.34 14.12
C GLY A 39 19.18 37.95 14.66
N ALA A 40 18.46 37.90 15.79
CA ALA A 40 17.85 36.65 16.29
C ALA A 40 16.58 36.24 15.50
N ALA A 41 16.32 36.88 14.36
CA ALA A 41 15.12 36.67 13.56
C ALA A 41 15.29 35.49 12.60
N TYR A 42 14.20 34.74 12.44
CA TYR A 42 14.12 33.69 11.43
C TYR A 42 13.41 34.22 10.18
N ILE A 43 14.01 33.96 9.03
CA ILE A 43 13.46 34.30 7.73
C ILE A 43 12.90 33.01 7.13
N GLU A 44 11.59 33.00 6.87
CA GLU A 44 10.96 31.88 6.19
C GLU A 44 11.31 31.91 4.69
N VAL A 45 11.63 30.73 4.16
CA VAL A 45 11.96 30.50 2.76
C VAL A 45 11.03 29.39 2.26
N PRO A 46 10.04 29.74 1.43
CA PRO A 46 9.16 28.74 0.84
C PRO A 46 9.83 28.04 -0.36
N TYR A 47 9.16 27.05 -0.93
CA TYR A 47 9.53 26.52 -2.25
C TYR A 47 9.61 27.60 -3.33
N ARG A 48 10.33 27.28 -4.41
CA ARG A 48 10.35 28.11 -5.62
C ARG A 48 8.94 28.31 -6.19
N THR A 49 8.13 27.25 -6.21
CA THR A 49 6.75 27.29 -6.70
C THR A 49 5.77 27.16 -5.53
N LEU A 50 5.09 28.26 -5.19
CA LEU A 50 4.16 28.33 -4.05
C LEU A 50 2.89 27.47 -4.22
N SER A 51 2.54 27.08 -5.44
CA SER A 51 1.37 26.21 -5.70
C SER A 51 1.62 24.73 -5.40
N ARG A 52 2.85 24.35 -5.05
CA ARG A 52 3.18 22.96 -4.72
C ARG A 52 2.52 22.54 -3.41
N PRO A 53 2.05 21.28 -3.33
CA PRO A 53 1.54 20.76 -2.08
C PRO A 53 2.69 20.59 -1.05
N PRO A 54 2.37 20.61 0.25
CA PRO A 54 3.27 20.14 1.29
C PRO A 54 3.78 18.72 1.02
N ILE A 55 5.06 18.51 1.34
CA ILE A 55 5.73 17.20 1.26
C ILE A 55 6.59 17.05 2.52
N SER A 56 6.71 15.82 3.02
CA SER A 56 7.57 15.51 4.16
C SER A 56 9.02 15.26 3.73
N VAL A 57 9.96 15.33 4.68
CA VAL A 57 11.37 14.95 4.44
C VAL A 57 11.49 13.52 3.92
N TRP A 58 10.66 12.61 4.46
CA TRP A 58 10.69 11.21 4.07
C TRP A 58 10.23 11.01 2.63
N GLU A 59 9.12 11.63 2.23
CA GLU A 59 8.63 11.55 0.86
C GLU A 59 9.60 12.17 -0.15
N GLN A 60 10.21 13.31 0.19
CA GLN A 60 11.25 13.92 -0.64
C GLN A 60 12.44 12.97 -0.82
N THR A 61 12.95 12.41 0.28
CA THR A 61 14.10 11.50 0.26
C THR A 61 13.80 10.24 -0.54
N ALA A 62 12.62 9.66 -0.35
CA ALA A 62 12.20 8.46 -1.05
C ALA A 62 11.96 8.72 -2.55
N ALA A 63 11.38 9.87 -2.91
CA ALA A 63 11.22 10.28 -4.30
C ALA A 63 12.57 10.49 -5.00
N VAL A 64 13.53 11.15 -4.34
CA VAL A 64 14.90 11.32 -4.86
C VAL A 64 15.59 9.97 -5.05
N ALA A 65 15.53 9.07 -4.07
CA ALA A 65 16.09 7.73 -4.19
C ALA A 65 15.49 6.99 -5.38
N ARG A 66 14.16 7.03 -5.52
CA ARG A 66 13.46 6.37 -6.62
C ARG A 66 13.78 6.96 -7.99
N LEU A 67 13.94 8.28 -8.09
CA LEU A 67 14.35 8.94 -9.34
C LEU A 67 15.79 8.60 -9.74
N ARG A 68 16.69 8.46 -8.77
CA ARG A 68 18.07 8.02 -9.01
C ARG A 68 18.14 6.58 -9.51
N GLU A 69 17.30 5.70 -8.99
CA GLU A 69 17.16 4.32 -9.51
C GLU A 69 16.76 4.29 -10.99
N PHE A 70 15.97 5.27 -11.45
CA PHE A 70 15.60 5.41 -12.86
C PHE A 70 16.68 6.08 -13.74
N GLY A 71 17.89 6.30 -13.22
CA GLY A 71 19.02 6.85 -13.98
C GLY A 71 18.95 8.36 -14.21
N ARG A 72 18.08 9.09 -13.50
CA ARG A 72 18.04 10.56 -13.57
C ARG A 72 19.08 11.14 -12.61
N GLY A 73 20.20 11.60 -13.16
CA GLY A 73 21.27 12.26 -12.41
C GLY A 73 20.88 13.65 -11.90
N GLU A 74 20.04 14.36 -12.64
CA GLU A 74 19.50 15.66 -12.24
C GLU A 74 18.03 15.52 -11.85
N VAL A 75 17.72 15.82 -10.59
CA VAL A 75 16.36 15.74 -10.04
C VAL A 75 15.70 17.11 -10.17
N ASP A 76 14.84 17.26 -11.18
CA ASP A 76 13.97 18.44 -11.30
C ASP A 76 12.86 18.43 -10.24
N GLU A 77 12.43 19.62 -9.82
CA GLU A 77 11.32 19.83 -8.87
C GLU A 77 10.03 19.18 -9.39
N ASN A 78 9.73 19.31 -10.70
CA ASN A 78 8.54 18.66 -11.28
C ASN A 78 8.60 17.14 -11.13
N ALA A 79 9.75 16.54 -11.45
CA ALA A 79 9.94 15.09 -11.37
C ALA A 79 9.82 14.60 -9.92
N LEU A 80 10.35 15.36 -8.96
CA LEU A 80 10.28 15.04 -7.54
C LEU A 80 8.83 14.98 -7.05
N PHE A 81 8.04 16.02 -7.32
CA PHE A 81 6.64 16.05 -6.91
C PHE A 81 5.79 15.02 -7.66
N ALA A 82 6.03 14.81 -8.95
CA ALA A 82 5.34 13.77 -9.72
C ALA A 82 5.61 12.38 -9.12
N MET A 83 6.86 12.10 -8.76
CA MET A 83 7.25 10.85 -8.11
C MET A 83 6.58 10.69 -6.74
N ALA A 84 6.59 11.75 -5.91
CA ALA A 84 5.92 11.71 -4.61
C ALA A 84 4.42 11.42 -4.73
N VAL A 85 3.73 12.03 -5.70
CA VAL A 85 2.31 11.73 -5.99
C VAL A 85 2.12 10.28 -6.42
N GLN A 86 2.96 9.76 -7.32
CA GLN A 86 2.90 8.37 -7.74
C GLN A 86 3.07 7.41 -6.55
N MET A 87 4.03 7.69 -5.67
CA MET A 87 4.27 6.88 -4.47
C MET A 87 3.05 6.89 -3.53
N ARG A 88 2.42 8.04 -3.30
CA ARG A 88 1.18 8.14 -2.51
C ARG A 88 0.05 7.29 -3.12
N GLN A 89 -0.10 7.32 -4.45
CA GLN A 89 -1.11 6.51 -5.15
C GLN A 89 -0.87 5.00 -4.96
N VAL A 90 0.39 4.55 -5.01
CA VAL A 90 0.75 3.14 -4.76
C VAL A 90 0.37 2.73 -3.33
N VAL A 91 0.69 3.56 -2.34
CA VAL A 91 0.35 3.31 -0.93
C VAL A 91 -1.16 3.22 -0.74
N GLU A 92 -1.91 4.18 -1.31
CA GLU A 92 -3.37 4.20 -1.22
C GLU A 92 -3.99 2.97 -1.92
N GLY A 93 -3.48 2.58 -3.09
CA GLY A 93 -3.88 1.36 -3.79
C GLY A 93 -3.67 0.11 -2.93
N ALA A 94 -2.51 -0.01 -2.27
CA ALA A 94 -2.19 -1.12 -1.38
C ALA A 94 -3.08 -1.15 -0.13
N HIS A 95 -3.39 0.02 0.45
CA HIS A 95 -4.31 0.12 1.58
C HIS A 95 -5.73 -0.33 1.20
N ASN A 96 -6.22 0.12 0.04
CA ASN A 96 -7.55 -0.24 -0.45
C ASN A 96 -7.66 -1.73 -0.80
N SER A 97 -6.65 -2.31 -1.45
CA SER A 97 -6.61 -3.74 -1.76
C SER A 97 -6.59 -4.59 -0.50
N THR A 98 -5.79 -4.20 0.50
CA THR A 98 -5.72 -4.90 1.80
C THR A 98 -7.04 -4.83 2.55
N ARG A 99 -7.67 -3.64 2.61
CA ARG A 99 -9.00 -3.46 3.21
C ARG A 99 -10.06 -4.31 2.52
N ARG A 100 -10.02 -4.40 1.18
CA ARG A 100 -10.92 -5.26 0.41
C ARG A 100 -10.70 -6.73 0.74
N ALA A 101 -9.46 -7.20 0.71
CA ALA A 101 -9.11 -8.58 1.05
C ALA A 101 -9.57 -8.96 2.46
N ARG A 102 -9.42 -8.06 3.45
CA ARG A 102 -9.92 -8.28 4.81
C ARG A 102 -11.45 -8.44 4.85
N ARG A 103 -12.19 -7.56 4.17
CA ARG A 103 -13.66 -7.66 4.10
C ARG A 103 -14.12 -8.96 3.42
N ASP A 104 -13.45 -9.36 2.34
CA ASP A 104 -13.80 -10.58 1.63
C ASP A 104 -13.53 -11.83 2.47
N ARG A 105 -12.46 -11.84 3.29
CA ARG A 105 -12.22 -12.90 4.27
C ARG A 105 -13.31 -12.96 5.34
N GLN A 106 -13.72 -11.80 5.88
CA GLN A 106 -14.83 -11.73 6.86
C GLN A 106 -16.12 -12.29 6.27
N ARG A 107 -16.50 -11.87 5.07
CA ARG A 107 -17.70 -12.39 4.38
C ARG A 107 -17.65 -13.90 4.20
N ARG A 108 -16.50 -14.48 3.83
CA ARG A 108 -16.34 -15.94 3.68
C ARG A 108 -16.46 -16.68 5.01
N ALA A 109 -15.98 -16.09 6.10
CA ALA A 109 -16.12 -16.67 7.43
C ALA A 109 -17.57 -16.62 7.93
N ASP A 110 -18.33 -15.58 7.56
CA ASP A 110 -19.74 -15.41 7.92
C ASP A 110 -20.69 -16.32 7.10
N VAL A 111 -20.24 -16.92 5.99
CA VAL A 111 -21.04 -17.92 5.26
C VAL A 111 -21.17 -19.16 6.14
N PRO A 112 -22.39 -19.57 6.53
CA PRO A 112 -22.59 -20.78 7.29
C PRO A 112 -22.09 -21.98 6.47
N VAL A 113 -21.13 -22.72 7.01
CA VAL A 113 -20.73 -24.00 6.43
C VAL A 113 -21.94 -24.93 6.56
N PRO A 114 -22.44 -25.54 5.46
CA PRO A 114 -23.48 -26.55 5.57
C PRO A 114 -23.00 -27.62 6.54
N GLY A 115 -23.85 -27.97 7.52
CA GLY A 115 -23.55 -29.08 8.42
C GLY A 115 -23.22 -30.37 7.63
N PRO A 116 -22.53 -31.34 8.24
CA PRO A 116 -22.15 -32.57 7.55
C PRO A 116 -23.34 -33.15 6.80
N LEU A 117 -23.18 -33.38 5.49
CA LEU A 117 -24.23 -34.01 4.69
C LEU A 117 -24.59 -35.34 5.37
N PRO A 118 -25.89 -35.63 5.61
CA PRO A 118 -26.27 -36.94 6.07
C PRO A 118 -25.73 -37.98 5.06
N PRO A 119 -25.25 -39.15 5.54
CA PRO A 119 -24.76 -40.19 4.65
C PRO A 119 -25.82 -40.51 3.59
N PRO A 120 -25.42 -40.76 2.33
CA PRO A 120 -26.37 -41.05 1.26
C PRO A 120 -27.28 -42.20 1.70
N ALA A 121 -28.59 -41.97 1.61
CA ALA A 121 -29.58 -42.98 1.99
C ALA A 121 -29.27 -44.27 1.20
N PRO A 122 -29.27 -45.45 1.87
CA PRO A 122 -29.04 -46.71 1.18
C PRO A 122 -30.08 -46.85 0.05
N PRO A 123 -29.68 -47.34 -1.14
CA PRO A 123 -30.59 -47.51 -2.25
C PRO A 123 -31.76 -48.39 -1.80
N SER A 124 -32.97 -47.83 -1.87
CA SER A 124 -34.19 -48.55 -1.51
C SER A 124 -34.32 -49.74 -2.46
N ASP A 125 -34.30 -50.94 -1.88
CA ASP A 125 -34.49 -52.21 -2.57
C ASP A 125 -35.94 -52.25 -3.10
N GLN A 126 -36.17 -51.60 -4.24
CA GLN A 126 -37.37 -51.82 -5.02
C GLN A 126 -37.26 -53.24 -5.58
N ALA A 127 -37.81 -54.18 -4.81
CA ALA A 127 -37.96 -55.57 -5.17
C ALA A 127 -38.50 -55.68 -6.59
N VAL A 128 -37.65 -56.13 -7.50
CA VAL A 128 -38.04 -56.50 -8.86
C VAL A 128 -38.85 -57.78 -8.74
N PRO A 129 -40.17 -57.80 -9.03
CA PRO A 129 -40.94 -59.02 -8.89
C PRO A 129 -40.69 -59.91 -10.10
N GLY A 130 -40.26 -61.14 -9.82
CA GLY A 130 -40.41 -62.25 -10.75
C GLY A 130 -39.11 -62.77 -11.36
N LYS A 131 -38.57 -63.82 -10.75
CA LYS A 131 -38.29 -65.07 -11.48
C LYS A 131 -38.52 -66.27 -10.56
N MET A 132 -39.66 -66.93 -10.78
CA MET A 132 -39.85 -68.33 -10.36
C MET A 132 -39.30 -69.29 -11.43
N ALA A 133 -39.17 -70.55 -10.99
CA ALA A 133 -38.91 -71.79 -11.73
C ALA A 133 -37.41 -72.09 -11.85
N ALA A 134 -36.90 -73.13 -11.19
CA ALA A 134 -36.91 -74.54 -11.63
C ALA A 134 -35.43 -75.00 -11.60
N TRP A 135 -34.97 -76.16 -11.12
CA TRP A 135 -35.52 -77.50 -10.93
C TRP A 135 -34.59 -78.34 -10.01
N THR A 136 -35.12 -79.49 -9.58
CA THR A 136 -34.57 -80.79 -9.08
C THR A 136 -33.06 -81.08 -9.29
N ALA A 137 -32.31 -81.88 -8.52
CA ALA A 137 -32.55 -83.16 -7.81
C ALA A 137 -31.37 -83.40 -6.81
N ARG A 138 -31.57 -83.96 -5.60
CA ARG A 138 -31.51 -85.38 -5.18
C ARG A 138 -30.17 -86.14 -5.32
N LEU A 139 -29.74 -86.72 -4.19
CA LEU A 139 -28.78 -87.83 -3.93
C LEU A 139 -27.28 -87.47 -3.97
N GLY A 140 -26.39 -87.95 -3.10
CA GLY A 140 -26.42 -88.88 -1.96
C GLY A 140 -25.23 -88.56 -1.01
N SER A 141 -25.21 -89.07 0.23
CA SER A 141 -24.30 -90.17 0.66
C SER A 141 -22.80 -89.84 0.45
N THR A 142 -21.85 -89.87 1.40
CA THR A 142 -21.61 -90.75 2.57
C THR A 142 -20.29 -90.28 3.24
N ARG A 143 -20.13 -90.48 4.56
CA ARG A 143 -18.88 -90.78 5.34
C ARG A 143 -17.69 -89.78 5.26
N ALA A 144 -16.84 -89.64 6.28
CA ALA A 144 -16.57 -90.38 7.52
C ALA A 144 -16.15 -89.39 8.62
#